data_AF-A0A9E4FT71-F1
#
_entry.id   AF-A0A9E4FT71-F1
#
_cell.length_a   1.000
_cell.length_b   1.000
_cell.length_c   1.000
_cell.angle_alpha   90.00
_cell.angle_beta   90.00
_cell.angle_gamma   90.00
#
_symmetry.space_group_name_H-M   'P 1'
#
loop_
_entity.id
_entity.type
_entity.pdbx_description
1 polymer ?
#
loop_
_entity_poly.entity_id
_entity_poly.type
_entity_poly.pdbx_seq_one_letter_code
_entity_poly.pdbx_strand_id
1 'polypeptide(L)' 'MPDQTSPNLVERIAGSLYGGAIGDALGAPPEGKDPEEIKERYGEILDFVEPWDGPSDIGKGDGRHTDDTHMIRLL' A
#
# COMPACT_ATOMS: atom_id res chain seq x y z
N MET A 1 18.84 -29.63 10.44
CA MET A 1 18.01 -29.56 9.21
C MET A 1 17.67 -28.11 9.00
N PRO A 2 17.94 -27.50 7.83
CA PRO A 2 17.46 -26.14 7.56
C PRO A 2 15.93 -26.15 7.65
N ASP A 3 15.38 -25.14 8.31
CA ASP A 3 13.95 -24.94 8.45
C ASP A 3 13.29 -24.87 7.06
N GLN A 4 12.47 -25.87 6.74
CA GLN A 4 11.79 -25.98 5.45
C GLN A 4 10.55 -25.06 5.35
N THR A 5 10.25 -24.28 6.40
CA THR A 5 9.13 -23.32 6.42
C THR A 5 9.56 -21.89 6.06
N SER A 6 10.86 -21.63 6.05
CA SER A 6 11.39 -20.31 5.70
C SER A 6 11.24 -20.04 4.20
N PRO A 7 10.72 -18.85 3.80
CA PRO A 7 10.54 -18.53 2.40
C PRO A 7 11.88 -18.50 1.68
N ASN A 8 11.90 -19.10 0.50
CA ASN A 8 13.03 -19.10 -0.41
C ASN A 8 13.27 -17.69 -0.99
N LEU A 9 14.35 -17.52 -1.75
CA LEU A 9 14.70 -16.20 -2.30
C LEU A 9 13.61 -15.61 -3.19
N VAL A 10 12.99 -16.42 -4.05
CA VAL A 10 11.91 -15.97 -4.95
C VAL A 10 10.70 -15.51 -4.15
N GLU A 11 10.32 -16.26 -3.12
CA GLU A 11 9.21 -15.90 -2.24
C GLU A 11 9.49 -14.59 -1.47
N ARG A 12 10.73 -14.36 -1.05
CA ARG A 12 11.15 -13.11 -0.41
C ARG A 12 11.10 -11.93 -1.38
N ILE A 13 11.58 -12.10 -2.61
CA ILE A 13 11.52 -11.07 -3.65
C ILE A 13 10.06 -10.75 -3.97
N ALA A 14 9.23 -11.77 -4.18
CA ALA A 14 7.80 -11.59 -4.43
C ALA A 14 7.11 -10.87 -3.26
N GLY A 15 7.37 -11.29 -2.03
CA GLY A 15 6.86 -10.63 -0.83
C GLY A 15 7.30 -9.18 -0.71
N SER A 16 8.52 -8.84 -1.11
CA SER A 16 9.00 -7.45 -1.14
C SER A 16 8.26 -6.61 -2.17
N LEU A 17 8.01 -7.14 -3.38
CA LEU A 17 7.31 -6.42 -4.44
C LEU A 17 5.82 -6.23 -4.10
N TYR A 18 5.16 -7.29 -3.64
CA TYR A 18 3.75 -7.21 -3.22
C TYR A 18 3.59 -6.36 -1.98
N GLY A 19 4.46 -6.49 -0.98
CA GLY A 19 4.46 -5.66 0.21
C GLY A 19 4.64 -4.18 -0.10
N GLY A 20 5.53 -3.85 -1.05
CA GLY A 20 5.68 -2.49 -1.56
C GLY A 20 4.39 -1.94 -2.18
N ALA A 21 3.77 -2.70 -3.09
CA ALA A 21 2.53 -2.28 -3.74
C ALA A 21 1.34 -2.17 -2.76
N ILE A 22 1.27 -3.05 -1.76
CA ILE A 22 0.26 -2.99 -0.69
C ILE A 22 0.50 -1.75 0.19
N GLY A 23 1.76 -1.48 0.57
CA GLY A 23 2.10 -0.31 1.38
C GLY A 23 1.80 1.00 0.67
N ASP A 24 2.11 1.10 -0.61
CA ASP A 24 1.71 2.21 -1.49
C ASP A 24 0.19 2.40 -1.47
N ALA A 25 -0.59 1.37 -1.79
CA ALA A 25 -2.05 1.45 -1.81
C ALA A 25 -2.69 1.79 -0.45
N LEU A 26 -2.11 1.34 0.67
CA LEU A 26 -2.58 1.70 2.03
C LEU A 26 -2.22 3.15 2.40
N GLY A 27 -1.06 3.64 1.97
CA GLY A 27 -0.58 4.99 2.26
C GLY A 27 -1.15 6.08 1.35
N ALA A 28 -1.71 5.70 0.20
CA ALA A 28 -2.18 6.65 -0.80
C ALA A 28 -3.37 7.53 -0.36
N PRO A 29 -4.43 7.01 0.29
CA PRO A 29 -5.57 7.85 0.70
C PRO A 29 -5.20 9.01 1.63
N PRO A 30 -4.44 8.81 2.73
CA PRO A 30 -4.11 9.89 3.66
C PRO A 30 -2.90 10.74 3.24
N GLU A 31 -2.35 10.56 2.04
CA GLU A 31 -1.12 11.24 1.62
C GLU A 31 -1.24 12.77 1.74
N GLY A 32 -0.28 13.38 2.42
CA GLY A 32 -0.22 14.83 2.64
C GLY A 32 -1.20 15.37 3.69
N LYS A 33 -1.84 14.52 4.51
CA LYS A 33 -2.71 14.92 5.62
C LYS A 33 -1.99 14.86 6.96
N ASP A 34 -2.47 15.62 7.94
CA ASP A 34 -1.88 15.61 9.28
C ASP A 34 -2.25 14.31 10.02
N PRO A 35 -1.36 13.77 10.88
CA PRO A 35 -1.63 12.53 11.62
C PRO A 35 -2.92 12.54 12.44
N GLU A 36 -3.29 13.70 13.00
CA GLU A 36 -4.54 13.81 13.78
C GLU A 36 -5.79 13.77 12.88
N GLU A 37 -5.73 14.36 11.67
CA GLU A 37 -6.84 14.28 10.69
C GLU A 37 -7.03 12.84 10.21
N ILE A 38 -5.92 12.14 9.95
CA ILE A 38 -5.92 10.73 9.54
C ILE A 38 -6.58 9.89 10.64
N LYS A 39 -6.20 10.12 11.89
CA LYS A 39 -6.75 9.39 13.04
C LYS A 39 -8.21 9.72 13.31
N GLU A 40 -8.62 10.97 13.15
CA GLU A 40 -10.02 11.38 13.29
C GLU A 40 -10.91 10.72 12.23
N ARG A 41 -10.43 10.66 10.98
CA ARG A 41 -11.20 10.09 9.87
C ARG A 41 -11.18 8.56 9.85
N TYR A 42 -9.99 7.95 9.85
CA TYR A 42 -9.79 6.52 9.63
C TYR A 42 -9.47 5.74 10.91
N GLY A 43 -9.07 6.42 11.98
CA GLY A 43 -8.47 5.74 13.14
C GLY A 43 -7.12 5.14 12.77
N GLU A 44 -7.07 3.82 12.72
CA GLU A 44 -5.90 3.07 12.24
C GLU A 44 -6.24 2.43 10.88
N ILE A 45 -5.41 2.71 9.87
CA ILE A 45 -5.57 2.13 8.53
C ILE A 45 -5.02 0.70 8.57
N LEU A 46 -5.93 -0.27 8.72
CA LEU A 46 -5.61 -1.71 8.77
C LEU A 46 -6.00 -2.46 7.49
N ASP A 47 -6.75 -1.80 6.59
CA ASP A 47 -7.19 -2.32 5.30
C ASP A 47 -7.32 -1.17 4.30
N PHE A 48 -7.63 -1.47 3.04
CA PHE A 48 -7.87 -0.45 2.03
C PHE A 48 -9.09 0.41 2.38
N VAL A 49 -8.86 1.71 2.46
CA VAL A 49 -9.89 2.71 2.76
C VAL A 49 -10.26 3.51 1.53
N GLU A 50 -11.39 4.22 1.61
CA GLU A 50 -11.89 5.03 0.52
C GLU A 50 -10.99 6.25 0.25
N PRO A 51 -11.09 6.87 -0.94
CA PRO A 51 -10.30 8.05 -1.25
C PRO A 51 -10.61 9.26 -0.35
N TRP A 52 -9.58 10.03 -0.01
CA TRP A 52 -9.76 11.22 0.83
C TRP A 52 -10.65 12.28 0.15
N ASP A 53 -10.36 12.57 -1.11
CA ASP A 53 -11.04 13.62 -1.89
C ASP A 53 -12.31 13.11 -2.61
N GLY A 54 -12.77 11.90 -2.27
CA GLY A 54 -13.91 11.25 -2.90
C GLY A 54 -13.58 10.49 -4.19
N PRO A 55 -14.60 9.85 -4.81
CA PRO A 55 -14.38 8.95 -5.95
C PRO A 55 -13.88 9.70 -7.18
N SER A 56 -12.85 9.14 -7.84
CA SER A 56 -12.37 9.60 -9.14
C SER A 56 -11.69 8.46 -9.91
N ASP A 57 -11.59 8.59 -11.23
CA ASP A 57 -11.00 7.57 -12.11
C ASP A 57 -9.51 7.33 -11.86
N ILE A 58 -8.83 8.34 -11.30
CA ILE A 58 -7.39 8.34 -10.97
C ILE A 58 -7.14 8.56 -9.47
N GLY A 59 -8.16 8.31 -8.64
CA GLY A 59 -8.14 8.61 -7.21
C GLY A 59 -7.25 7.68 -6.39
N LYS A 60 -6.73 8.22 -5.28
CA LYS A 60 -5.91 7.50 -4.29
C LYS A 60 -6.82 6.83 -3.26
N GLY A 61 -7.02 5.52 -3.38
CA GLY A 61 -7.82 4.71 -2.45
C GLY A 61 -8.54 3.54 -3.09
N ASP A 62 -9.30 2.80 -2.28
CA ASP A 62 -9.89 1.50 -2.61
C ASP A 62 -8.86 0.47 -3.12
N GLY A 63 -7.64 0.51 -2.59
CA GLY A 63 -6.57 -0.43 -2.94
C GLY A 63 -5.85 -0.13 -4.28
N ARG A 64 -6.08 1.05 -4.86
CA ARG A 64 -5.31 1.52 -6.02
C ARG A 64 -3.91 1.95 -5.57
N HIS A 65 -2.88 1.33 -6.15
CA HIS A 65 -1.49 1.76 -6.02
C HIS A 65 -1.21 2.99 -6.90
N THR A 66 -0.14 3.72 -6.60
CA THR A 66 0.17 5.02 -7.20
C THR A 66 1.39 4.95 -8.14
N ASP A 67 1.95 6.11 -8.47
CA ASP A 67 3.12 6.23 -9.32
C ASP A 67 4.35 5.52 -8.75
N ASP A 68 4.47 5.35 -7.43
CA ASP A 68 5.53 4.54 -6.81
C ASP A 68 5.58 3.11 -7.38
N THR A 69 4.45 2.39 -7.32
CA THR A 69 4.36 1.03 -7.87
C THR A 69 4.47 1.02 -9.40
N HIS A 70 3.90 2.03 -10.08
CA HIS A 70 4.03 2.13 -11.53
C HIS A 70 5.49 2.30 -11.98
N MET A 71 6.28 3.11 -11.29
CA MET A 71 7.70 3.28 -11.58
C MET A 71 8.48 1.99 -11.33
N ILE A 72 8.22 1.28 -10.22
CA ILE A 72 8.87 -0.02 -9.93
C ILE A 72 8.59 -1.03 -11.05
N ARG A 73 7.38 -1.08 -11.59
CA ARG A 73 7.01 -2.01 -12.67
C ARG A 73 7.73 -1.73 -13.99
N LEU A 74 8.20 -0.50 -14.19
CA LEU A 74 8.90 -0.08 -15.41
C LEU A 74 10.41 -0.32 -15.36
N LEU A 75 10.97 -0.63 -14.19
CA LEU A 75 12.38 -1.00 -13.99
C LEU A 75 12.65 -2.45 -14.36
#